data_AF-A0A5S9IK65-F1
#
_entry.id   AF-A0A5S9IK65-F1
#
_cell.length_a   1.000
_cell.length_b   1.000
_cell.length_c   1.000
_cell.angle_alpha   90.00
_cell.angle_beta   90.00
_cell.angle_gamma   90.00
#
_symmetry.space_group_name_H-M   'P 1'
#
loop_
_entity.id
_entity.type
_entity.pdbx_description
1 polymer ?
#
loop_
_entity_poly.entity_id
_entity_poly.type
_entity_poly.pdbx_seq_one_letter_code
_entity_poly.pdbx_strand_id
1 'polypeptide(L)'
;MLNFRFKVGAVVMCNLGPIGWKLGRIIALHYREDHWPVEKEVPYQVVLEADNTLIYVPEDDDRYCREATCEDLRVVGRMDALAALPPGAKVMKPFSDLEHATIGTGLDYRSGQCHCCHCCPRNWSCVELYSEHYRCAERNGLKVTRHVVNLGTVCVGDSVHCPAGRDLSRKGFMQCPTLVRLPPGIRFSDDGTIAGEVRFDPHRDIEYSVDFVAVSTARWDDSAVGIVRLQITFVVKGNEPPDGFDVDAFMLEQHRARNVATGILHELSNTWELWELGKIDNHDTCDRMRADLLRLRELLDRHPRLDNGMWWAQLGGYYMNVHKLLENTLFECELYLGHALTFGNAEVRWLAEQNLKGCYQKRLLEAARFLWIDGLEQMMRGEWATAAETLCLAAAKKDGWGWAVNFGDIWFSESAARLIHGAELAAQNSTEDSDGTQWIAEAARLLERGMTRTEEAGYFGAEGHPWASEIAAALVSYRNQQDRGTDTAEWLKAFKLRTTYWCAQVLGGAWPFPPKPRPRLEDTDVLAQCLPGHND
;
A
#
# COMPACT_ATOMS: atom_id res chain seq x y z
N MET A 1 -7.31 -6.85 -42.69
CA MET A 1 -7.82 -5.80 -41.78
C MET A 1 -7.11 -5.97 -40.46
N LEU A 2 -6.39 -4.95 -40.00
CA LEU A 2 -5.80 -4.96 -38.66
C LEU A 2 -6.94 -5.04 -37.66
N ASN A 3 -6.93 -6.04 -36.80
CA ASN A 3 -7.97 -6.23 -35.81
C ASN A 3 -7.50 -5.55 -34.52
N PHE A 4 -8.02 -4.36 -34.23
CA PHE A 4 -7.68 -3.63 -33.01
C PHE A 4 -8.19 -4.35 -31.76
N ARG A 5 -7.47 -4.22 -30.64
CA ARG A 5 -7.80 -4.88 -29.37
C ARG A 5 -9.15 -4.46 -28.80
N PHE A 6 -9.53 -3.19 -28.97
CA PHE A 6 -10.75 -2.62 -28.39
C PHE A 6 -11.82 -2.33 -29.45
N LYS A 7 -13.09 -2.48 -29.06
CA LYS A 7 -14.26 -2.15 -29.88
C LYS A 7 -14.85 -0.80 -29.46
N VAL A 8 -15.63 -0.18 -30.34
CA VAL A 8 -16.47 0.97 -29.98
C VAL A 8 -17.34 0.63 -28.76
N GLY A 9 -17.35 1.52 -27.78
CA GLY A 9 -18.02 1.37 -26.49
C GLY A 9 -17.14 0.80 -25.37
N ALA A 10 -15.96 0.23 -25.68
CA ALA A 10 -15.04 -0.30 -24.67
C ALA A 10 -14.53 0.81 -23.74
N VAL A 11 -14.46 0.49 -22.43
CA VAL A 11 -13.90 1.38 -21.41
C VAL A 11 -12.41 1.12 -21.27
N VAL A 12 -11.62 2.16 -21.42
CA VAL A 12 -10.16 2.08 -21.46
C VAL A 12 -9.53 3.13 -20.57
N MET A 13 -8.29 2.88 -20.14
CA MET A 13 -7.42 3.92 -19.61
C MET A 13 -6.53 4.40 -20.76
N CYS A 14 -6.38 5.72 -20.90
CA CYS A 14 -5.53 6.36 -21.92
C CYS A 14 -4.40 7.13 -21.25
N ASN A 15 -3.17 6.92 -21.71
CA ASN A 15 -1.99 7.60 -21.19
C ASN A 15 -1.81 8.96 -21.87
N LEU A 16 -1.88 10.04 -21.10
CA LEU A 16 -1.69 11.42 -21.55
C LEU A 16 -0.30 11.99 -21.17
N GLY A 17 0.67 11.11 -20.93
CA GLY A 17 2.03 11.48 -20.59
C GLY A 17 2.10 12.10 -19.19
N PRO A 18 2.58 13.35 -19.02
CA PRO A 18 2.70 14.00 -17.71
C PRO A 18 1.38 14.13 -16.93
N ILE A 19 0.24 14.19 -17.63
CA ILE A 19 -1.11 14.28 -17.04
C ILE A 19 -1.62 12.91 -16.53
N GLY A 20 -0.85 11.85 -16.81
CA GLY A 20 -1.11 10.49 -16.35
C GLY A 20 -2.20 9.77 -17.14
N TRP A 21 -2.72 8.69 -16.54
CA TRP A 21 -3.76 7.89 -17.16
C TRP A 21 -5.15 8.44 -16.86
N LYS A 22 -5.99 8.60 -17.90
CA LYS A 22 -7.39 9.03 -17.77
C LYS A 22 -8.34 7.95 -18.29
N LEU A 23 -9.48 7.81 -17.62
CA LEU A 23 -10.54 6.91 -18.05
C LEU A 23 -11.25 7.48 -19.28
N GLY A 24 -11.50 6.65 -20.28
CA GLY A 24 -12.20 7.03 -21.49
C GLY A 24 -12.97 5.87 -22.12
N ARG A 25 -13.70 6.20 -23.18
CA ARG A 25 -14.49 5.25 -23.95
C ARG A 25 -14.16 5.37 -25.43
N ILE A 26 -13.89 4.23 -26.07
CA ILE A 26 -13.66 4.18 -27.52
C ILE A 26 -14.96 4.57 -28.24
N ILE A 27 -14.93 5.59 -29.09
CA ILE A 27 -16.09 6.05 -29.87
C ILE A 27 -15.96 5.81 -31.38
N ALA A 28 -14.73 5.68 -31.88
CA ALA A 28 -14.47 5.35 -33.28
C ALA A 28 -13.18 4.53 -33.43
N LEU A 29 -13.12 3.73 -34.49
CA LEU A 29 -11.93 2.99 -34.92
C LEU A 29 -11.42 3.58 -36.25
N HIS A 30 -10.12 3.40 -36.55
CA HIS A 30 -9.50 3.98 -37.75
C HIS A 30 -9.75 5.49 -37.85
N TYR A 31 -9.54 6.19 -36.73
CA TYR A 31 -9.83 7.60 -36.63
C TYR A 31 -8.84 8.43 -37.44
N ARG A 32 -9.33 9.56 -37.94
CA ARG A 32 -8.56 10.51 -38.73
C ARG A 32 -9.14 11.91 -38.59
N GLU A 33 -8.25 12.89 -38.58
CA GLU A 33 -8.59 14.31 -38.74
C GLU A 33 -8.59 14.74 -40.22
N ASP A 34 -9.49 15.64 -40.59
CA ASP A 34 -9.65 16.10 -41.98
C ASP A 34 -8.36 16.69 -42.59
N HIS A 35 -7.55 17.34 -41.76
CA HIS A 35 -6.30 18.00 -42.17
C HIS A 35 -5.08 17.05 -42.19
N TRP A 36 -5.22 15.78 -41.81
CA TRP A 36 -4.13 14.81 -41.85
C TRP A 36 -3.84 14.32 -43.28
N PRO A 37 -2.59 13.87 -43.57
CA PRO A 37 -2.27 13.20 -44.82
C PRO A 37 -3.17 11.99 -45.10
N VAL A 38 -3.41 11.67 -46.37
CA VAL A 38 -4.26 10.54 -46.81
C VAL A 38 -3.90 9.21 -46.13
N GLU A 39 -2.62 8.99 -45.89
CA GLU A 39 -2.10 7.74 -45.31
C GLU A 39 -2.15 7.71 -43.78
N LYS A 40 -2.49 8.81 -43.12
CA LYS A 40 -2.43 8.92 -41.65
C LYS A 40 -3.79 8.64 -41.04
N GLU A 41 -3.90 7.49 -40.39
CA GLU A 41 -4.98 7.10 -39.49
C GLU A 41 -4.39 6.67 -38.14
N VAL A 42 -5.20 6.74 -37.10
CA VAL A 42 -4.86 6.24 -35.77
C VAL A 42 -5.90 5.21 -35.29
N PRO A 43 -5.54 4.27 -34.41
CA PRO A 43 -6.43 3.17 -34.06
C PRO A 43 -7.77 3.58 -33.47
N TYR A 44 -7.76 4.55 -32.57
CA TYR A 44 -8.92 4.87 -31.73
C TYR A 44 -9.16 6.38 -31.62
N GLN A 45 -10.42 6.77 -31.69
CA GLN A 45 -10.92 8.01 -31.08
C GLN A 45 -11.56 7.66 -29.74
N VAL A 46 -11.25 8.45 -28.70
CA VAL A 46 -11.70 8.21 -27.33
C VAL A 46 -12.34 9.47 -26.78
N VAL A 47 -13.47 9.33 -26.12
CA VAL A 47 -14.04 10.38 -25.27
C VAL A 47 -13.60 10.14 -23.82
N LEU A 48 -12.98 11.15 -23.20
CA LEU A 48 -12.60 11.08 -21.78
C LEU A 48 -13.85 11.20 -20.90
N GLU A 49 -13.97 10.34 -19.89
CA GLU A 49 -15.18 10.29 -19.04
C GLU A 49 -15.27 11.50 -18.08
N ALA A 50 -14.15 12.17 -17.79
CA ALA A 50 -14.10 13.26 -16.82
C ALA A 50 -14.74 14.56 -17.33
N ASP A 51 -14.50 14.91 -18.58
CA ASP A 51 -14.84 16.21 -19.18
C ASP A 51 -15.44 16.09 -20.60
N ASN A 52 -15.61 14.88 -21.10
CA ASN A 52 -16.02 14.58 -22.47
C ASN A 52 -15.06 15.11 -23.55
N THR A 53 -13.81 15.41 -23.20
CA THR A 53 -12.79 15.81 -24.18
C THR A 53 -12.49 14.65 -25.13
N LEU A 54 -12.43 14.95 -26.43
CA LEU A 54 -12.05 13.99 -27.46
C LEU A 54 -10.53 13.95 -27.60
N ILE A 55 -9.98 12.74 -27.53
CA ILE A 55 -8.57 12.46 -27.81
C ILE A 55 -8.47 11.37 -28.87
N TYR A 56 -7.27 11.17 -29.38
CA TYR A 56 -6.94 10.00 -30.18
C TYR A 56 -5.76 9.24 -29.58
N VAL A 57 -5.75 7.93 -29.77
CA VAL A 57 -4.67 7.05 -29.29
C VAL A 57 -3.69 6.84 -30.45
N PRO A 58 -2.38 7.17 -30.31
CA PRO A 58 -1.44 7.09 -31.43
C PRO A 58 -1.22 5.68 -31.97
N GLU A 59 -1.13 4.67 -31.10
CA GLU A 59 -0.85 3.28 -31.44
C GLU A 59 -1.70 2.33 -30.58
N ASP A 60 -2.05 1.15 -31.09
CA ASP A 60 -2.79 0.12 -30.34
C ASP A 60 -1.84 -0.68 -29.46
N ASP A 61 -1.32 -0.01 -28.44
CA ASP A 61 -0.29 -0.52 -27.54
C ASP A 61 -0.61 -0.14 -26.09
N ASP A 62 -0.32 -1.04 -25.15
CA ASP A 62 -0.54 -0.83 -23.71
C ASP A 62 0.23 0.35 -23.13
N ARG A 63 1.20 0.93 -23.84
CA ARG A 63 1.85 2.20 -23.47
C ARG A 63 0.93 3.41 -23.62
N TYR A 64 -0.03 3.35 -24.54
CA TYR A 64 -0.95 4.45 -24.86
C TYR A 64 -2.38 4.18 -24.41
N CYS A 65 -2.85 2.94 -24.51
CA CYS A 65 -4.22 2.57 -24.19
C CYS A 65 -4.30 1.12 -23.70
N ARG A 66 -4.96 0.91 -22.56
CA ARG A 66 -5.17 -0.40 -21.95
C ARG A 66 -6.59 -0.55 -21.44
N GLU A 67 -7.02 -1.79 -21.22
CA GLU A 67 -8.31 -2.07 -20.58
C GLU A 67 -8.35 -1.43 -19.17
N ALA A 68 -9.48 -0.81 -18.84
CA ALA A 68 -9.71 -0.30 -17.50
C ALA A 68 -9.98 -1.46 -16.54
N THR A 69 -9.14 -1.62 -15.53
CA THR A 69 -9.33 -2.65 -14.51
C THR A 69 -10.46 -2.26 -13.55
N CYS A 70 -11.01 -3.22 -12.80
CA CYS A 70 -11.94 -2.92 -11.70
C CYS A 70 -11.35 -1.94 -10.67
N GLU A 71 -10.03 -1.95 -10.50
CA GLU A 71 -9.32 -1.04 -9.58
C GLU A 71 -9.30 0.39 -10.14
N ASP A 72 -9.00 0.55 -11.44
CA ASP A 72 -9.03 1.86 -12.10
C ASP A 72 -10.41 2.51 -11.98
N LEU A 73 -11.47 1.73 -12.22
CA LEU A 73 -12.86 2.18 -12.11
C LEU A 73 -13.22 2.63 -10.70
N ARG A 74 -12.71 1.95 -9.67
CA ARG A 74 -12.93 2.33 -8.27
C ARG A 74 -12.17 3.60 -7.90
N VAL A 75 -10.90 3.72 -8.32
CA VAL A 75 -10.06 4.89 -8.04
C VAL A 75 -10.64 6.14 -8.70
N VAL A 76 -11.04 6.04 -9.97
CA VAL A 76 -11.61 7.18 -10.73
C VAL A 76 -13.03 7.51 -10.26
N GLY A 77 -13.86 6.50 -9.99
CA GLY A 77 -15.29 6.67 -9.70
C GLY A 77 -15.65 6.91 -8.24
N ARG A 78 -14.67 7.01 -7.33
CA ARG A 78 -14.90 7.23 -5.89
C ARG A 78 -13.97 8.31 -5.37
N MET A 79 -14.20 8.75 -4.14
CA MET A 79 -13.30 9.67 -3.44
C MET A 79 -12.33 8.98 -2.49
N ASP A 80 -12.76 7.85 -1.94
CA ASP A 80 -12.02 7.04 -0.98
C ASP A 80 -12.62 5.62 -0.92
N ALA A 81 -11.85 4.69 -0.37
CA ALA A 81 -12.23 3.28 -0.24
C ALA A 81 -13.44 3.02 0.67
N LEU A 82 -13.86 3.99 1.50
CA LEU A 82 -15.03 3.88 2.38
C LEU A 82 -16.29 4.47 1.74
N ALA A 83 -16.21 5.14 0.60
CA ALA A 83 -17.37 5.63 -0.15
C ALA A 83 -18.30 4.47 -0.58
N ALA A 84 -19.46 4.75 -1.17
CA ALA A 84 -20.25 3.68 -1.79
C ALA A 84 -19.50 3.09 -2.99
N LEU A 85 -19.69 1.80 -3.28
CA LEU A 85 -19.17 1.20 -4.50
C LEU A 85 -19.97 1.67 -5.71
N PRO A 86 -19.33 1.95 -6.86
CA PRO A 86 -20.06 2.29 -8.07
C PRO A 86 -20.88 1.08 -8.58
N PRO A 87 -22.01 1.31 -9.26
CA PRO A 87 -22.82 0.25 -9.86
C PRO A 87 -21.97 -0.68 -10.74
N GLY A 88 -22.08 -2.00 -10.54
CA GLY A 88 -21.32 -3.00 -11.31
C GLY A 88 -19.93 -3.34 -10.78
N ALA A 89 -19.42 -2.63 -9.76
CA ALA A 89 -18.20 -3.05 -9.08
C ALA A 89 -18.45 -4.36 -8.31
N LYS A 90 -17.62 -5.39 -8.59
CA LYS A 90 -17.68 -6.66 -7.85
C LYS A 90 -17.27 -6.42 -6.40
N VAL A 91 -18.03 -6.95 -5.44
CA VAL A 91 -17.60 -7.06 -4.05
C VAL A 91 -16.56 -8.17 -3.97
N MET A 92 -15.40 -7.91 -3.36
CA MET A 92 -14.47 -9.02 -3.11
C MET A 92 -15.06 -9.91 -2.03
N LYS A 93 -14.97 -11.23 -2.20
CA LYS A 93 -15.27 -12.12 -1.09
C LYS A 93 -14.29 -11.79 0.05
N PRO A 94 -14.75 -11.73 1.32
CA PRO A 94 -13.84 -11.68 2.45
C PRO A 94 -12.83 -12.83 2.31
N PHE A 95 -11.60 -12.63 2.78
CA PHE A 95 -10.69 -13.76 2.97
C PHE A 95 -11.34 -14.70 3.98
N SER A 96 -12.00 -15.76 3.50
CA SER A 96 -12.80 -16.68 4.32
C SER A 96 -11.95 -17.69 5.09
N ASP A 97 -10.64 -17.75 4.81
CA ASP A 97 -9.80 -18.87 5.21
C ASP A 97 -8.86 -18.53 6.39
N LEU A 98 -8.96 -17.31 6.92
CA LEU A 98 -8.39 -16.96 8.22
C LEU A 98 -9.54 -16.89 9.22
N GLU A 99 -9.76 -17.99 9.94
CA GLU A 99 -10.56 -17.97 11.16
C GLU A 99 -10.15 -16.77 12.02
N HIS A 100 -11.13 -16.11 12.62
CA HIS A 100 -11.04 -14.81 13.29
C HIS A 100 -9.82 -14.69 14.21
N ALA A 101 -8.67 -14.32 13.67
CA ALA A 101 -7.52 -13.91 14.45
C ALA A 101 -7.96 -12.63 15.18
N THR A 102 -8.07 -12.74 16.50
CA THR A 102 -8.41 -11.63 17.38
C THR A 102 -7.53 -10.42 17.04
N ILE A 103 -8.13 -9.26 16.74
CA ILE A 103 -7.40 -8.01 16.53
C ILE A 103 -6.56 -7.75 17.80
N GLY A 104 -5.27 -8.00 17.69
CA GLY A 104 -4.33 -7.98 18.82
C GLY A 104 -3.85 -6.58 19.15
N THR A 105 -3.31 -6.41 20.35
CA THR A 105 -2.87 -5.11 20.90
C THR A 105 -1.36 -4.85 20.78
N GLY A 106 -0.58 -5.65 20.03
CA GLY A 106 0.87 -5.68 20.22
C GLY A 106 1.78 -5.91 19.01
N LEU A 107 1.30 -5.85 17.78
CA LEU A 107 2.14 -6.02 16.58
C LEU A 107 1.86 -4.90 15.59
N ASP A 108 2.90 -4.13 15.25
CA ASP A 108 2.82 -3.00 14.35
C ASP A 108 3.87 -3.14 13.25
N TYR A 109 3.44 -3.15 11.98
CA TYR A 109 4.39 -3.11 10.87
C TYR A 109 5.19 -1.81 10.89
N ARG A 110 4.61 -0.75 11.46
CA ARG A 110 5.29 0.52 11.66
C ARG A 110 6.34 0.44 12.76
N SER A 111 6.40 -0.57 13.61
CA SER A 111 7.57 -0.79 14.49
C SER A 111 8.54 -1.84 13.96
N GLY A 112 8.31 -2.35 12.74
CA GLY A 112 9.04 -3.49 12.20
C GLY A 112 8.63 -4.83 12.84
N GLN A 113 7.38 -4.96 13.29
CA GLN A 113 6.83 -6.16 13.96
C GLN A 113 5.56 -6.65 13.26
N CYS A 114 5.57 -6.74 11.93
CA CYS A 114 4.36 -6.75 11.08
C CYS A 114 3.45 -7.99 11.19
N HIS A 115 2.15 -7.75 11.42
CA HIS A 115 1.06 -8.67 11.08
C HIS A 115 -0.01 -7.95 10.23
N CYS A 116 -0.06 -8.29 8.94
CA CYS A 116 -0.85 -7.71 7.85
C CYS A 116 -2.25 -7.16 8.23
N CYS A 117 -2.38 -5.84 8.43
CA CYS A 117 -3.64 -5.11 8.63
C CYS A 117 -4.49 -5.50 9.86
N HIS A 118 -3.92 -6.25 10.81
CA HIS A 118 -4.59 -6.68 12.05
C HIS A 118 -4.34 -5.71 13.22
N CYS A 119 -3.78 -4.53 12.95
CA CYS A 119 -3.64 -3.48 13.94
C CYS A 119 -5.01 -2.89 14.32
N CYS A 120 -5.11 -2.39 15.55
CA CYS A 120 -6.32 -1.74 16.04
C CYS A 120 -6.78 -0.64 15.06
N PRO A 121 -8.05 -0.65 14.58
CA PRO A 121 -8.56 0.38 13.67
C PRO A 121 -8.39 1.82 14.16
N ARG A 122 -8.29 2.03 15.48
CA ARG A 122 -7.98 3.34 16.09
C ARG A 122 -6.63 3.91 15.70
N ASN A 123 -5.71 3.05 15.25
CA ASN A 123 -4.37 3.42 14.85
C ASN A 123 -4.21 3.45 13.32
N TRP A 124 -5.28 3.19 12.55
CA TRP A 124 -5.19 3.23 11.09
C TRP A 124 -4.88 4.65 10.61
N SER A 125 -3.98 4.75 9.64
CA SER A 125 -3.62 6.00 8.97
C SER A 125 -4.55 6.28 7.79
N CYS A 126 -4.31 7.40 7.11
CA CYS A 126 -5.02 7.77 5.90
C CYS A 126 -4.98 6.67 4.83
N VAL A 127 -3.89 5.90 4.69
CA VAL A 127 -3.84 4.85 3.66
C VAL A 127 -4.77 3.68 3.99
N GLU A 128 -4.79 3.24 5.25
CA GLU A 128 -5.63 2.13 5.69
C GLU A 128 -7.13 2.48 5.64
N LEU A 129 -7.45 3.76 5.88
CA LEU A 129 -8.80 4.27 5.81
C LEU A 129 -9.25 4.61 4.39
N TYR A 130 -8.41 5.24 3.56
CA TYR A 130 -8.88 5.85 2.31
C TYR A 130 -8.42 5.15 1.03
N SER A 131 -7.38 4.32 1.05
CA SER A 131 -6.82 3.74 -0.19
C SER A 131 -7.60 2.54 -0.71
N GLU A 132 -7.82 2.52 -2.03
CA GLU A 132 -8.43 1.40 -2.78
C GLU A 132 -7.50 0.18 -2.88
N HIS A 133 -6.21 0.33 -2.61
CA HIS A 133 -5.28 -0.80 -2.56
C HIS A 133 -5.23 -1.47 -1.19
N TYR A 134 -5.46 -0.70 -0.11
CA TYR A 134 -5.46 -1.20 1.27
C TYR A 134 -6.80 -1.78 1.70
N ARG A 135 -7.90 -1.05 1.48
CA ARG A 135 -9.27 -1.51 1.75
C ARG A 135 -9.39 -2.24 3.10
N CYS A 136 -8.74 -1.74 4.15
CA CYS A 136 -8.59 -2.46 5.41
C CYS A 136 -9.94 -2.76 6.06
N ALA A 137 -10.93 -1.87 5.94
CA ALA A 137 -12.29 -2.12 6.42
C ALA A 137 -12.95 -3.32 5.71
N GLU A 138 -12.91 -3.37 4.37
CA GLU A 138 -13.47 -4.49 3.58
C GLU A 138 -12.75 -5.80 3.90
N ARG A 139 -11.42 -5.79 3.94
CA ARG A 139 -10.60 -6.99 4.21
C ARG A 139 -10.79 -7.56 5.61
N ASN A 140 -11.01 -6.70 6.60
CA ASN A 140 -11.30 -7.10 7.98
C ASN A 140 -12.80 -7.31 8.25
N GLY A 141 -13.66 -7.24 7.23
CA GLY A 141 -15.11 -7.44 7.40
C GLY A 141 -15.78 -6.38 8.29
N LEU A 142 -15.21 -5.19 8.41
CA LEU A 142 -15.74 -4.13 9.27
C LEU A 142 -16.90 -3.40 8.58
N LYS A 143 -17.99 -3.22 9.33
CA LYS A 143 -19.12 -2.41 8.89
C LYS A 143 -18.69 -0.95 8.70
N VAL A 144 -19.18 -0.31 7.64
CA VAL A 144 -19.00 1.13 7.40
C VAL A 144 -20.37 1.81 7.38
N THR A 145 -20.63 2.63 8.40
CA THR A 145 -21.82 3.49 8.48
C THR A 145 -21.49 4.85 7.87
N ARG A 146 -22.33 5.29 6.92
CA ARG A 146 -22.10 6.50 6.13
C ARG A 146 -23.09 7.59 6.50
N HIS A 147 -22.58 8.79 6.72
CA HIS A 147 -23.37 9.98 6.96
C HIS A 147 -22.94 11.04 5.96
N VAL A 148 -23.93 11.65 5.30
CA VAL A 148 -23.72 12.69 4.30
C VAL A 148 -24.49 13.91 4.75
N VAL A 149 -23.79 15.05 4.80
CA VAL A 149 -24.36 16.36 5.13
C VAL A 149 -24.06 17.28 3.96
N ASN A 150 -25.07 17.97 3.46
CA ASN A 150 -24.90 19.00 2.43
C ASN A 150 -25.28 20.35 3.05
N LEU A 151 -24.33 21.28 3.15
CA LEU A 151 -24.56 22.62 3.71
C LEU A 151 -25.08 23.62 2.66
N GLY A 152 -25.24 23.19 1.41
CA GLY A 152 -25.73 24.01 0.31
C GLY A 152 -24.65 24.94 -0.23
N THR A 153 -24.98 26.21 -0.37
CA THR A 153 -24.08 27.25 -0.84
C THR A 153 -23.80 28.22 0.30
N VAL A 154 -22.53 28.53 0.50
CA VAL A 154 -22.03 29.52 1.46
C VAL A 154 -21.17 30.54 0.73
N CYS A 155 -21.12 31.76 1.23
CA CYS A 155 -20.27 32.82 0.72
C CYS A 155 -19.03 33.02 1.59
N VAL A 156 -17.96 33.59 1.04
CA VAL A 156 -16.87 34.13 1.87
C VAL A 156 -17.44 35.22 2.82
N GLY A 157 -17.08 35.13 4.09
CA GLY A 157 -17.62 35.93 5.20
C GLY A 157 -18.78 35.25 5.96
N ASP A 158 -19.38 34.19 5.42
CA ASP A 158 -20.46 33.49 6.12
C ASP A 158 -19.92 32.69 7.31
N SER A 159 -20.68 32.72 8.40
CA SER A 159 -20.46 31.83 9.54
C SER A 159 -21.16 30.48 9.33
N VAL A 160 -20.39 29.40 9.39
CA VAL A 160 -20.88 28.03 9.33
C VAL A 160 -20.85 27.45 10.74
N HIS A 161 -21.94 26.80 11.15
CA HIS A 161 -21.97 25.99 12.36
C HIS A 161 -22.86 24.77 12.13
N CYS A 162 -22.23 23.61 11.93
CA CYS A 162 -22.89 22.34 11.71
C CYS A 162 -22.38 21.33 12.75
N PRO A 163 -23.15 21.06 13.82
CA PRO A 163 -22.80 20.02 14.78
C PRO A 163 -22.94 18.64 14.14
N ALA A 164 -22.19 17.68 14.66
CA ALA A 164 -22.40 16.28 14.33
C ALA A 164 -23.85 15.87 14.66
N GLY A 165 -24.48 15.10 13.75
CA GLY A 165 -25.79 14.52 13.98
C GLY A 165 -25.84 13.73 15.29
N ARG A 166 -27.00 13.73 15.98
CA ARG A 166 -27.15 13.14 17.33
C ARG A 166 -26.77 11.66 17.42
N ASP A 167 -26.82 10.94 16.29
CA ASP A 167 -26.56 9.51 16.18
C ASP A 167 -25.07 9.18 15.93
N LEU A 168 -24.21 10.20 15.76
CA LEU A 168 -22.78 10.03 15.51
C LEU A 168 -21.98 9.82 16.81
N SER A 169 -20.83 9.17 16.68
CA SER A 169 -19.81 9.15 17.74
C SER A 169 -19.38 10.58 18.04
N ARG A 170 -19.34 11.00 19.31
CA ARG A 170 -18.88 12.34 19.72
C ARG A 170 -17.35 12.45 19.88
N LYS A 171 -16.60 11.54 19.26
CA LYS A 171 -15.13 11.50 19.30
C LYS A 171 -14.55 10.64 18.16
N GLY A 172 -13.26 10.81 17.93
CA GLY A 172 -12.43 10.01 17.03
C GLY A 172 -12.43 10.47 15.57
N PHE A 173 -13.08 11.58 15.24
CA PHE A 173 -13.08 12.11 13.88
C PHE A 173 -11.78 12.85 13.50
N MET A 174 -10.95 13.23 14.46
CA MET A 174 -9.63 13.82 14.22
C MET A 174 -8.55 12.79 13.86
N GLN A 175 -8.89 11.50 13.77
CA GLN A 175 -7.92 10.45 13.41
C GLN A 175 -7.31 10.69 12.02
N CYS A 176 -8.12 10.86 10.98
CA CYS A 176 -7.65 11.11 9.60
C CYS A 176 -8.58 12.04 8.80
N PRO A 177 -9.01 13.21 9.31
CA PRO A 177 -9.89 14.11 8.54
C PRO A 177 -9.19 14.69 7.30
N THR A 178 -9.91 14.92 6.21
CA THR A 178 -9.38 15.58 5.00
C THR A 178 -9.35 17.11 5.18
N LEU A 179 -8.69 17.58 6.23
CA LEU A 179 -8.73 18.99 6.68
C LEU A 179 -8.27 19.97 5.61
N VAL A 180 -7.30 19.58 4.78
CA VAL A 180 -6.78 20.39 3.66
C VAL A 180 -7.85 20.79 2.63
N ARG A 181 -9.03 20.14 2.66
CA ARG A 181 -10.17 20.48 1.80
C ARG A 181 -11.07 21.56 2.36
N LEU A 182 -11.01 21.86 3.65
CA LEU A 182 -11.82 22.92 4.24
C LEU A 182 -11.28 24.31 3.82
N PRO A 183 -12.17 25.30 3.60
CA PRO A 183 -11.75 26.69 3.44
C PRO A 183 -11.01 27.21 4.68
N PRO A 184 -10.12 28.20 4.52
CA PRO A 184 -9.53 28.90 5.67
C PRO A 184 -10.61 29.48 6.58
N GLY A 185 -10.35 29.50 7.89
CA GLY A 185 -11.28 29.99 8.92
C GLY A 185 -12.35 28.99 9.39
N ILE A 186 -12.56 27.89 8.67
CA ILE A 186 -13.46 26.80 9.06
C ILE A 186 -12.71 25.74 9.85
N ARG A 187 -13.13 25.43 11.07
CA ARG A 187 -12.51 24.41 11.92
C ARG A 187 -13.39 23.15 11.99
N PHE A 188 -12.74 22.01 12.15
CA PHE A 188 -13.38 20.73 12.41
C PHE A 188 -12.93 20.19 13.76
N SER A 189 -13.89 19.69 14.54
CA SER A 189 -13.66 19.18 15.89
C SER A 189 -13.80 17.66 15.95
N ASP A 190 -13.17 17.04 16.95
CA ASP A 190 -13.18 15.58 17.11
C ASP A 190 -14.56 14.97 17.35
N ASP A 191 -15.51 15.79 17.79
CA ASP A 191 -16.91 15.41 17.93
C ASP A 191 -17.69 15.40 16.61
N GLY A 192 -17.06 15.79 15.50
CA GLY A 192 -17.65 15.86 14.17
C GLY A 192 -18.28 17.23 13.83
N THR A 193 -18.09 18.25 14.66
CA THR A 193 -18.62 19.59 14.42
C THR A 193 -17.74 20.38 13.44
N ILE A 194 -18.37 21.00 12.43
CA ILE A 194 -17.77 22.06 11.60
C ILE A 194 -18.25 23.42 12.11
N ALA A 195 -17.30 24.31 12.41
CA ALA A 195 -17.63 25.67 12.83
C ALA A 195 -16.57 26.69 12.40
N GLY A 196 -16.99 27.91 12.08
CA GLY A 196 -16.09 29.02 11.77
C GLY A 196 -16.64 29.96 10.72
N GLU A 197 -15.81 30.89 10.27
CA GLU A 197 -16.15 31.82 9.19
C GLU A 197 -15.39 31.41 7.92
N VAL A 198 -16.08 31.36 6.79
CA VAL A 198 -15.45 31.04 5.50
C VAL A 198 -14.58 32.23 5.09
N ARG A 199 -13.27 32.04 4.99
CA ARG A 199 -12.35 33.10 4.55
C ARG A 199 -11.87 32.86 3.11
N PHE A 200 -11.32 33.93 2.53
CA PHE A 200 -10.70 33.90 1.21
C PHE A 200 -9.60 32.82 1.15
N ASP A 201 -9.67 31.99 0.11
CA ASP A 201 -8.73 30.91 -0.19
C ASP A 201 -7.99 31.22 -1.50
N PRO A 202 -6.72 31.66 -1.43
CA PRO A 202 -5.97 32.05 -2.64
C PRO A 202 -5.59 30.85 -3.52
N HIS A 203 -5.81 29.61 -3.07
CA HIS A 203 -5.52 28.41 -3.84
C HIS A 203 -6.71 27.91 -4.67
N ARG A 204 -7.86 28.60 -4.63
CA ARG A 204 -9.09 28.16 -5.29
C ARG A 204 -9.70 29.27 -6.12
N ASP A 205 -10.52 28.85 -7.09
CA ASP A 205 -11.26 29.75 -7.97
C ASP A 205 -12.29 30.60 -7.21
N ILE A 206 -12.92 31.54 -7.91
CA ILE A 206 -13.95 32.45 -7.36
C ILE A 206 -15.17 31.68 -6.81
N GLU A 207 -15.46 30.53 -7.41
CA GLU A 207 -16.48 29.57 -6.96
C GLU A 207 -15.87 28.18 -6.98
N TYR A 208 -16.01 27.43 -5.88
CA TYR A 208 -15.46 26.08 -5.77
C TYR A 208 -16.31 25.16 -4.88
N SER A 209 -16.22 23.86 -5.14
CA SER A 209 -16.86 22.84 -4.32
C SER A 209 -15.93 22.36 -3.21
N VAL A 210 -16.51 22.12 -2.03
CA VAL A 210 -15.87 21.48 -0.89
C VAL A 210 -16.47 20.09 -0.72
N ASP A 211 -15.61 19.07 -0.67
CA ASP A 211 -16.00 17.71 -0.34
C ASP A 211 -15.09 17.16 0.76
N PHE A 212 -15.51 17.40 2.00
CA PHE A 212 -14.78 17.06 3.21
C PHE A 212 -15.20 15.69 3.72
N VAL A 213 -14.22 14.86 4.07
CA VAL A 213 -14.43 13.54 4.66
C VAL A 213 -13.69 13.43 5.98
N ALA A 214 -14.38 12.93 7.00
CA ALA A 214 -13.79 12.52 8.26
C ALA A 214 -14.25 11.11 8.62
N VAL A 215 -13.39 10.37 9.29
CA VAL A 215 -13.67 8.99 9.68
C VAL A 215 -13.43 8.85 11.17
N SER A 216 -14.39 8.24 11.86
CA SER A 216 -14.24 7.82 13.24
C SER A 216 -14.24 6.30 13.31
N THR A 217 -13.19 5.76 13.89
CA THR A 217 -13.10 4.34 14.25
C THR A 217 -13.47 4.10 15.72
N ALA A 218 -13.96 5.11 16.46
CA ALA A 218 -14.16 4.99 17.91
C ALA A 218 -15.06 3.80 18.33
N ARG A 219 -16.02 3.43 17.46
CA ARG A 219 -16.98 2.33 17.62
C ARG A 219 -16.79 1.21 16.58
N TRP A 220 -15.56 1.01 16.08
CA TRP A 220 -15.25 0.00 15.06
C TRP A 220 -15.66 -1.42 15.45
N ASP A 221 -15.65 -1.71 16.75
CA ASP A 221 -15.96 -2.99 17.40
C ASP A 221 -17.46 -3.22 17.62
N ASP A 222 -18.27 -2.17 17.51
CA ASP A 222 -19.73 -2.27 17.57
C ASP A 222 -20.28 -2.72 16.22
N SER A 223 -20.74 -3.96 16.11
CA SER A 223 -21.29 -4.52 14.86
C SER A 223 -22.52 -3.76 14.32
N ALA A 224 -23.24 -3.01 15.17
CA ALA A 224 -24.34 -2.17 14.74
C ALA A 224 -23.86 -0.85 14.11
N VAL A 225 -22.66 -0.37 14.43
CA VAL A 225 -22.13 0.92 13.97
C VAL A 225 -20.90 0.75 13.07
N GLY A 226 -19.86 0.10 13.55
CA GLY A 226 -18.59 -0.06 12.87
C GLY A 226 -17.84 1.26 12.69
N ILE A 227 -17.16 1.39 11.55
CA ILE A 227 -16.47 2.60 11.15
C ILE A 227 -17.49 3.63 10.67
N VAL A 228 -17.39 4.86 11.17
CA VAL A 228 -18.28 5.95 10.79
C VAL A 228 -17.57 6.86 9.78
N ARG A 229 -18.08 6.95 8.55
CA ARG A 229 -17.64 7.89 7.52
C ARG A 229 -18.60 9.07 7.47
N LEU A 230 -18.13 10.26 7.83
CA LEU A 230 -18.85 11.52 7.72
C LEU A 230 -18.35 12.26 6.48
N GLN A 231 -19.25 12.54 5.55
CA GLN A 231 -18.99 13.36 4.37
C GLN A 231 -19.80 14.65 4.46
N ILE A 232 -19.13 15.78 4.26
CA ILE A 232 -19.74 17.11 4.29
C ILE A 232 -19.42 17.81 2.98
N THR A 233 -20.47 18.21 2.25
CA THR A 233 -20.34 18.89 0.96
C THR A 233 -21.00 20.26 0.98
N PHE A 234 -20.40 21.22 0.26
CA PHE A 234 -20.96 22.54 0.03
C PHE A 234 -20.23 23.27 -1.09
N VAL A 235 -20.84 24.34 -1.62
CA VAL A 235 -20.23 25.23 -2.61
C VAL A 235 -19.89 26.55 -1.95
N VAL A 236 -18.68 27.04 -2.16
CA VAL A 236 -18.25 28.38 -1.73
C VAL A 236 -18.34 29.34 -2.90
N LYS A 237 -18.96 30.50 -2.69
CA LYS A 237 -19.04 31.61 -3.65
C LYS A 237 -18.39 32.88 -3.12
N GLY A 238 -18.06 33.79 -4.03
CA GLY A 238 -17.50 35.09 -3.67
C GLY A 238 -16.08 34.99 -3.13
N ASN A 239 -15.29 33.99 -3.57
CA ASN A 239 -13.88 33.86 -3.23
C ASN A 239 -12.99 34.83 -4.02
N GLU A 240 -13.39 36.10 -4.03
CA GLU A 240 -12.64 37.17 -4.66
C GLU A 240 -11.51 37.63 -3.72
N PRO A 241 -10.33 37.99 -4.25
CA PRO A 241 -9.26 38.52 -3.43
C PRO A 241 -9.71 39.77 -2.66
N PRO A 242 -9.50 39.83 -1.34
CA PRO A 242 -9.86 40.99 -0.54
C PRO A 242 -8.95 42.19 -0.90
N ASP A 243 -9.43 43.40 -0.60
CA ASP A 243 -8.67 44.63 -0.78
C ASP A 243 -7.30 44.53 -0.08
N GLY A 244 -6.23 44.73 -0.84
CA GLY A 244 -4.84 44.66 -0.35
C GLY A 244 -4.18 43.28 -0.44
N PHE A 245 -4.87 42.25 -0.92
CA PHE A 245 -4.21 40.98 -1.26
C PHE A 245 -3.46 41.10 -2.60
N ASP A 246 -2.14 40.88 -2.57
CA ASP A 246 -1.29 40.91 -3.75
C ASP A 246 -1.30 39.54 -4.46
N VAL A 247 -2.21 39.40 -5.43
CA VAL A 247 -2.37 38.18 -6.23
C VAL A 247 -1.08 37.86 -7.01
N ASP A 248 -0.43 38.87 -7.58
CA ASP A 248 0.78 38.68 -8.38
C ASP A 248 1.95 38.18 -7.52
N ALA A 249 2.13 38.75 -6.32
CA ALA A 249 3.13 38.28 -5.37
C ALA A 249 2.86 36.85 -4.90
N PHE A 250 1.60 36.50 -4.60
CA PHE A 250 1.22 35.14 -4.25
C PHE A 250 1.52 34.15 -5.39
N MET A 251 1.12 34.47 -6.61
CA MET A 251 1.34 33.62 -7.78
C MET A 251 2.84 33.46 -8.09
N LEU A 252 3.63 34.53 -7.92
CA LEU A 252 5.07 34.48 -8.06
C LEU A 252 5.70 33.54 -7.01
N GLU A 253 5.22 33.57 -5.77
CA GLU A 253 5.70 32.68 -4.71
C GLU A 253 5.34 31.22 -4.99
N GLN A 254 4.10 30.93 -5.40
CA GLN A 254 3.71 29.58 -5.83
C GLN A 254 4.57 29.09 -7.01
N HIS A 255 4.88 29.97 -7.97
CA HIS A 255 5.75 29.64 -9.09
C HIS A 255 7.20 29.34 -8.64
N ARG A 256 7.75 30.12 -7.72
CA ARG A 256 9.08 29.87 -7.14
C ARG A 256 9.13 28.53 -6.42
N ALA A 257 8.15 28.26 -5.54
CA ALA A 257 8.06 27.00 -4.82
C ALA A 257 7.98 25.81 -5.80
N ARG A 258 7.16 25.91 -6.85
CA ARG A 258 7.08 24.89 -7.91
C ARG A 258 8.42 24.66 -8.60
N ASN A 259 9.15 25.72 -8.95
CA ASN A 259 10.46 25.59 -9.59
C ASN A 259 11.49 24.91 -8.68
N VAL A 260 11.47 25.21 -7.38
CA VAL A 260 12.31 24.52 -6.39
C VAL A 260 11.95 23.04 -6.32
N ALA A 261 10.67 22.70 -6.21
CA ALA A 261 10.21 21.32 -6.16
C ALA A 261 10.60 20.52 -7.42
N THR A 262 10.41 21.11 -8.61
CA THR A 262 10.84 20.53 -9.88
C THR A 262 12.35 20.32 -9.93
N GLY A 263 13.15 21.27 -9.43
CA GLY A 263 14.60 21.12 -9.35
C GLY A 263 15.02 19.94 -8.47
N ILE A 264 14.39 19.79 -7.30
CA ILE A 264 14.64 18.66 -6.40
C ILE A 264 14.30 17.33 -7.06
N LEU A 265 13.19 17.22 -7.81
CA LEU A 265 12.88 15.99 -8.54
C LEU A 265 13.91 15.65 -9.62
N HIS A 266 14.47 16.64 -10.31
CA HIS A 266 15.56 16.41 -11.26
C HIS A 266 16.81 15.87 -10.55
N GLU A 267 17.15 16.41 -9.38
CA GLU A 267 18.27 15.93 -8.55
C GLU A 267 18.06 14.48 -8.08
N LEU A 268 16.84 14.14 -7.67
CA LEU A 268 16.44 12.77 -7.29
C LEU A 268 16.54 11.80 -8.48
N SER A 269 16.02 12.17 -9.64
CA SER A 269 16.09 11.34 -10.85
C SER A 269 17.54 11.13 -11.31
N ASN A 270 18.36 12.18 -11.30
CA ASN A 270 19.79 12.06 -11.61
C ASN A 270 20.52 11.14 -10.63
N THR A 271 20.21 11.24 -9.32
CA THR A 271 20.78 10.35 -8.32
C THR A 271 20.41 8.88 -8.57
N TRP A 272 19.16 8.62 -8.95
CA TRP A 272 18.69 7.29 -9.34
C TRP A 272 19.40 6.77 -10.60
N GLU A 273 19.55 7.59 -11.63
CA GLU A 273 20.27 7.24 -12.86
C GLU A 273 21.75 6.92 -12.60
N LEU A 274 22.42 7.68 -11.72
CA LEU A 274 23.80 7.40 -11.33
C LEU A 274 23.93 6.01 -10.67
N TRP A 275 22.95 5.63 -9.85
CA TRP A 275 22.88 4.32 -9.23
C TRP A 275 22.62 3.21 -10.26
N GLU A 276 21.67 3.39 -11.17
CA GLU A 276 21.38 2.40 -12.24
C GLU A 276 22.59 2.17 -13.15
N LEU A 277 23.41 3.20 -13.36
CA LEU A 277 24.66 3.13 -14.11
C LEU A 277 25.84 2.58 -13.28
N GLY A 278 25.64 2.21 -12.01
CA GLY A 278 26.66 1.67 -11.12
C GLY A 278 27.76 2.68 -10.72
N LYS A 279 27.49 3.98 -10.81
CA LYS A 279 28.46 5.05 -10.51
C LYS A 279 28.52 5.40 -9.02
N ILE A 280 27.47 5.08 -8.27
CA ILE A 280 27.38 5.23 -6.81
C ILE A 280 26.75 3.95 -6.24
N ASP A 281 27.09 3.63 -4.99
CA ASP A 281 26.54 2.47 -4.32
C ASP A 281 25.20 2.79 -3.61
N ASN A 282 24.56 1.75 -3.06
CA ASN A 282 23.26 1.90 -2.39
C ASN A 282 23.32 2.91 -1.23
N HIS A 283 24.42 2.98 -0.49
CA HIS A 283 24.53 3.84 0.69
C HIS A 283 24.58 5.31 0.26
N ASP A 284 25.46 5.63 -0.69
CA ASP A 284 25.59 6.98 -1.24
C ASP A 284 24.29 7.43 -1.93
N THR A 285 23.59 6.53 -2.63
CA THR A 285 22.29 6.81 -3.23
C THR A 285 21.25 7.16 -2.17
N CYS A 286 21.13 6.35 -1.12
CA CYS A 286 20.19 6.58 -0.03
C CYS A 286 20.46 7.91 0.70
N ASP A 287 21.73 8.23 0.98
CA ASP A 287 22.10 9.48 1.66
C ASP A 287 21.69 10.71 0.85
N ARG A 288 22.03 10.73 -0.44
CA ARG A 288 21.70 11.84 -1.34
C ARG A 288 20.19 12.00 -1.51
N MET A 289 19.49 10.90 -1.82
CA MET A 289 18.04 10.94 -2.00
C MET A 289 17.31 11.37 -0.74
N ARG A 290 17.73 10.90 0.46
CA ARG A 290 17.12 11.33 1.72
C ARG A 290 17.30 12.83 1.97
N ALA A 291 18.49 13.37 1.69
CA ALA A 291 18.74 14.81 1.84
C ALA A 291 17.83 15.65 0.92
N ASP A 292 17.65 15.22 -0.33
CA ASP A 292 16.77 15.89 -1.29
C ASP A 292 15.28 15.74 -0.92
N LEU A 293 14.87 14.56 -0.44
CA LEU A 293 13.51 14.32 0.05
C LEU A 293 13.20 15.15 1.30
N LEU A 294 14.16 15.36 2.19
CA LEU A 294 14.01 16.26 3.34
C LEU A 294 13.83 17.71 2.87
N ARG A 295 14.62 18.18 1.91
CA ARG A 295 14.44 19.51 1.31
C ARG A 295 13.06 19.69 0.67
N LEU A 296 12.57 18.65 -0.02
CA LEU A 296 11.22 18.66 -0.58
C LEU A 296 10.18 18.71 0.54
N ARG A 297 10.34 17.91 1.59
CA ARG A 297 9.46 17.90 2.76
C ARG A 297 9.36 19.29 3.41
N GLU A 298 10.50 19.92 3.69
CA GLU A 298 10.57 21.28 4.27
C GLU A 298 9.92 22.35 3.37
N LEU A 299 9.98 22.18 2.05
CA LEU A 299 9.24 23.04 1.12
C LEU A 299 7.74 22.84 1.26
N LEU A 300 7.27 21.59 1.37
CA LEU A 300 5.86 21.26 1.49
C LEU A 300 5.27 21.61 2.85
N ASP A 301 6.06 21.61 3.92
CA ASP A 301 5.62 22.12 5.21
C ASP A 301 5.30 23.63 5.14
N ARG A 302 6.02 24.38 4.28
CA ARG A 302 5.76 25.82 4.03
C ARG A 302 4.67 26.07 2.99
N HIS A 303 4.52 25.16 2.03
CA HIS A 303 3.55 25.27 0.93
C HIS A 303 2.72 23.98 0.81
N PRO A 304 1.92 23.63 1.83
CA PRO A 304 1.24 22.33 1.93
C PRO A 304 0.24 22.08 0.81
N ARG A 305 -0.33 23.15 0.25
CA ARG A 305 -1.32 23.11 -0.83
C ARG A 305 -0.74 23.36 -2.22
N LEU A 306 0.59 23.41 -2.35
CA LEU A 306 1.27 23.61 -3.63
C LEU A 306 0.76 22.58 -4.65
N ASP A 307 0.26 23.07 -5.79
CA ASP A 307 -0.32 22.26 -6.87
C ASP A 307 -1.34 21.22 -6.38
N ASN A 308 -2.21 21.62 -5.45
CA ASN A 308 -3.25 20.78 -4.87
C ASN A 308 -2.70 19.49 -4.22
N GLY A 309 -1.49 19.55 -3.67
CA GLY A 309 -0.85 18.44 -2.98
C GLY A 309 -0.18 17.41 -3.90
N MET A 310 -0.02 17.70 -5.18
CA MET A 310 0.71 16.84 -6.14
C MET A 310 2.10 16.43 -5.61
N TRP A 311 2.79 17.37 -4.98
CA TRP A 311 4.14 17.15 -4.47
C TRP A 311 4.20 16.22 -3.25
N TRP A 312 3.10 16.08 -2.50
CA TRP A 312 3.00 15.05 -1.44
C TRP A 312 3.00 13.64 -2.04
N ALA A 313 2.29 13.45 -3.16
CA ALA A 313 2.29 12.19 -3.88
C ALA A 313 3.67 11.87 -4.47
N GLN A 314 4.37 12.88 -5.00
CA GLN A 314 5.75 12.73 -5.48
C GLN A 314 6.72 12.39 -4.34
N LEU A 315 6.63 13.11 -3.22
CA LEU A 315 7.46 12.86 -2.02
C LEU A 315 7.34 11.40 -1.58
N GLY A 316 6.11 10.91 -1.37
CA GLY A 316 5.89 9.51 -0.98
C GLY A 316 6.31 8.51 -2.06
N GLY A 317 6.13 8.85 -3.34
CA GLY A 317 6.58 8.02 -4.47
C GLY A 317 8.10 7.84 -4.52
N TYR A 318 8.88 8.91 -4.31
CA TYR A 318 10.35 8.80 -4.32
C TYR A 318 10.92 8.18 -3.04
N TYR A 319 10.24 8.31 -1.89
CA TYR A 319 10.61 7.53 -0.70
C TYR A 319 10.55 6.02 -0.95
N MET A 320 9.69 5.55 -1.88
CA MET A 320 9.65 4.13 -2.27
C MET A 320 10.95 3.69 -2.96
N ASN A 321 11.64 4.58 -3.68
CA ASN A 321 12.92 4.27 -4.29
C ASN A 321 14.01 4.07 -3.22
N VAL A 322 14.02 4.91 -2.18
CA VAL A 322 14.90 4.72 -1.01
C VAL A 322 14.57 3.40 -0.30
N HIS A 323 13.29 3.08 -0.13
CA HIS A 323 12.86 1.82 0.46
C HIS A 323 13.33 0.58 -0.33
N LYS A 324 13.33 0.64 -1.67
CA LYS A 324 13.85 -0.44 -2.54
C LYS A 324 15.32 -0.74 -2.28
N LEU A 325 16.10 0.22 -1.78
CA LEU A 325 17.51 0.10 -1.44
C LEU A 325 17.75 -0.37 0.01
N LEU A 326 16.74 -1.03 0.61
CA LEU A 326 16.76 -1.66 1.94
C LEU A 326 16.79 -0.69 3.13
N GLU A 327 16.38 0.55 2.92
CA GLU A 327 16.05 1.46 4.01
C GLU A 327 14.62 1.21 4.50
N ASN A 328 14.39 1.34 5.81
CA ASN A 328 13.07 1.15 6.42
C ASN A 328 12.26 2.45 6.38
N THR A 329 11.85 2.86 5.16
CA THR A 329 11.12 4.11 4.91
C THR A 329 9.70 3.90 4.37
N LEU A 330 9.13 2.69 4.50
CA LEU A 330 7.80 2.38 3.97
C LEU A 330 6.70 3.20 4.66
N PHE A 331 6.87 3.48 5.96
CA PHE A 331 5.91 4.27 6.71
C PHE A 331 5.82 5.70 6.17
N GLU A 332 6.95 6.33 5.85
CA GLU A 332 7.05 7.65 5.25
C GLU A 332 6.37 7.68 3.88
N CYS A 333 6.58 6.64 3.05
CA CYS A 333 5.87 6.48 1.77
C CYS A 333 4.36 6.53 1.99
N GLU A 334 3.86 5.68 2.87
CA GLU A 334 2.43 5.54 3.15
C GLU A 334 1.86 6.79 3.83
N LEU A 335 2.60 7.42 4.73
CA LEU A 335 2.19 8.64 5.41
C LEU A 335 1.97 9.78 4.41
N TYR A 336 2.93 10.02 3.51
CA TYR A 336 2.86 11.12 2.55
C TYR A 336 1.86 10.84 1.42
N LEU A 337 1.80 9.60 0.92
CA LEU A 337 0.78 9.20 -0.05
C LEU A 337 -0.62 9.25 0.56
N GLY A 338 -0.77 8.83 1.82
CA GLY A 338 -2.00 8.94 2.57
C GLY A 338 -2.43 10.39 2.76
N HIS A 339 -1.50 11.29 3.06
CA HIS A 339 -1.77 12.73 3.10
C HIS A 339 -2.18 13.27 1.73
N ALA A 340 -1.55 12.83 0.64
CA ALA A 340 -1.92 13.22 -0.72
C ALA A 340 -3.38 12.85 -1.08
N LEU A 341 -3.90 11.71 -0.60
CA LEU A 341 -5.32 11.34 -0.76
C LEU A 341 -6.29 12.38 -0.16
N THR A 342 -5.82 13.19 0.80
CA THR A 342 -6.66 14.17 1.48
C THR A 342 -6.93 15.43 0.66
N PHE A 343 -6.25 15.71 -0.46
CA PHE A 343 -6.40 16.97 -1.19
C PHE A 343 -7.63 17.09 -2.10
N GLY A 344 -8.30 15.98 -2.42
CA GLY A 344 -9.54 16.00 -3.22
C GLY A 344 -9.35 16.22 -4.71
N ASN A 345 -8.10 16.33 -5.19
CA ASN A 345 -7.79 16.35 -6.61
C ASN A 345 -7.71 14.90 -7.16
N ALA A 346 -8.43 14.63 -8.24
CA ALA A 346 -8.52 13.28 -8.84
C ALA A 346 -7.18 12.77 -9.40
N GLU A 347 -6.35 13.66 -9.93
CA GLU A 347 -5.04 13.30 -10.49
C GLU A 347 -4.04 12.98 -9.38
N VAL A 348 -3.99 13.82 -8.34
CA VAL A 348 -3.17 13.58 -7.15
C VAL A 348 -3.57 12.27 -6.48
N ARG A 349 -4.89 12.03 -6.35
CA ARG A 349 -5.41 10.76 -5.85
C ARG A 349 -4.95 9.59 -6.69
N TRP A 350 -5.13 9.66 -8.01
CA TRP A 350 -4.74 8.57 -8.91
C TRP A 350 -3.25 8.27 -8.79
N LEU A 351 -2.40 9.30 -8.80
CA LEU A 351 -0.95 9.16 -8.62
C LEU A 351 -0.61 8.52 -7.26
N ALA A 352 -1.27 8.95 -6.19
CA ALA A 352 -1.08 8.39 -4.86
C ALA A 352 -1.47 6.90 -4.82
N GLU A 353 -2.62 6.53 -5.37
CA GLU A 353 -3.09 5.14 -5.44
C GLU A 353 -2.12 4.26 -6.26
N GLN A 354 -1.61 4.72 -7.41
CA GLN A 354 -0.62 3.95 -8.18
C GLN A 354 0.63 3.61 -7.36
N ASN A 355 1.13 4.56 -6.56
CA ASN A 355 2.27 4.32 -5.68
C ASN A 355 1.89 3.44 -4.47
N LEU A 356 0.68 3.61 -3.93
CA LEU A 356 0.16 2.82 -2.81
C LEU A 356 -0.05 1.35 -3.17
N LYS A 357 -0.31 1.02 -4.45
CA LYS A 357 -0.26 -0.37 -4.92
C LYS A 357 1.09 -1.00 -4.64
N GLY A 358 2.18 -0.30 -4.97
CA GLY A 358 3.55 -0.73 -4.69
C GLY A 358 3.80 -0.82 -3.18
N CYS A 359 3.41 0.20 -2.41
CA CYS A 359 3.54 0.21 -0.95
C CYS A 359 2.85 -0.98 -0.31
N TYR A 360 1.62 -1.29 -0.72
CA TYR A 360 0.85 -2.39 -0.17
C TYR A 360 1.55 -3.74 -0.41
N GLN A 361 2.07 -3.97 -1.62
CA GLN A 361 2.83 -5.18 -1.92
C GLN A 361 4.12 -5.28 -1.10
N LYS A 362 4.80 -4.15 -0.85
CA LYS A 362 5.96 -4.11 0.04
C LYS A 362 5.60 -4.40 1.48
N ARG A 363 4.49 -3.84 1.99
CA ARG A 363 3.98 -4.13 3.33
C ARG A 363 3.69 -5.63 3.51
N LEU A 364 3.08 -6.27 2.51
CA LEU A 364 2.85 -7.72 2.54
C LEU A 364 4.15 -8.52 2.63
N LEU A 365 5.18 -8.12 1.87
CA LEU A 365 6.49 -8.76 1.93
C LEU A 365 7.19 -8.55 3.26
N GLU A 366 7.10 -7.35 3.84
CA GLU A 366 7.60 -7.09 5.19
C GLU A 366 6.84 -7.95 6.21
N ALA A 367 5.52 -8.08 6.08
CA ALA A 367 4.71 -8.99 6.90
C ALA A 367 5.21 -10.43 6.81
N ALA A 368 5.40 -10.95 5.59
CA ALA A 368 5.94 -12.28 5.37
C ALA A 368 7.30 -12.44 6.02
N ARG A 369 8.17 -11.43 5.90
CA ARG A 369 9.52 -11.46 6.46
C ARG A 369 9.53 -11.47 7.98
N PHE A 370 8.72 -10.64 8.63
CA PHE A 370 8.68 -10.59 10.10
C PHE A 370 8.05 -11.84 10.69
N LEU A 371 6.96 -12.34 10.09
CA LEU A 371 6.40 -13.63 10.48
C LEU A 371 7.39 -14.79 10.26
N TRP A 372 8.21 -14.71 9.21
CA TRP A 372 9.29 -15.67 9.01
C TRP A 372 10.32 -15.60 10.14
N ILE A 373 10.78 -14.41 10.53
CA ILE A 373 11.68 -14.20 11.66
C ILE A 373 11.06 -14.74 12.96
N ASP A 374 9.81 -14.39 13.26
CA ASP A 374 9.09 -14.87 14.44
C ASP A 374 8.99 -16.39 14.46
N GLY A 375 8.65 -17.01 13.31
CA GLY A 375 8.60 -18.46 13.16
C GLY A 375 9.96 -19.13 13.42
N LEU A 376 11.06 -18.52 12.95
CA LEU A 376 12.41 -19.01 13.23
C LEU A 376 12.80 -18.85 14.70
N GLU A 377 12.40 -17.77 15.35
CA GLU A 377 12.60 -17.59 16.80
C GLU A 377 11.80 -18.60 17.63
N GLN A 378 10.57 -18.93 17.21
CA GLN A 378 9.77 -19.99 17.79
C GLN A 378 10.46 -21.36 17.61
N MET A 379 11.00 -21.65 16.41
CA MET A 379 11.82 -22.85 16.17
C MET A 379 13.05 -22.91 17.08
N MET A 380 13.75 -21.79 17.27
CA MET A 380 14.89 -21.67 18.19
C MET A 380 14.51 -21.97 19.66
N ARG A 381 13.26 -21.72 20.05
CA ARG A 381 12.70 -22.04 21.38
C ARG A 381 12.14 -23.46 21.47
N GLY A 382 12.10 -24.20 20.36
CA GLY A 382 11.52 -25.54 20.28
C GLY A 382 10.00 -25.56 20.11
N GLU A 383 9.37 -24.43 19.76
CA GLU A 383 7.93 -24.26 19.60
C GLU A 383 7.48 -24.64 18.16
N TRP A 384 7.75 -25.89 17.73
CA TRP A 384 7.64 -26.30 16.33
C TRP A 384 6.24 -26.19 15.71
N ALA A 385 5.19 -26.52 16.48
CA ALA A 385 3.81 -26.41 16.00
C ALA A 385 3.40 -24.96 15.75
N THR A 386 3.67 -24.07 16.72
CA THR A 386 3.41 -22.63 16.60
C THR A 386 4.24 -22.01 15.47
N ALA A 387 5.49 -22.45 15.32
CA ALA A 387 6.34 -22.03 14.22
C ALA A 387 5.75 -22.42 12.85
N ALA A 388 5.29 -23.66 12.69
CA ALA A 388 4.69 -24.11 11.43
C ALA A 388 3.49 -23.25 11.03
N GLU A 389 2.61 -22.92 11.97
CA GLU A 389 1.46 -22.04 11.70
C GLU A 389 1.88 -20.60 11.38
N THR A 390 2.84 -20.05 12.13
CA THR A 390 3.38 -18.70 11.87
C THR A 390 4.03 -18.62 10.48
N LEU A 391 4.76 -19.66 10.07
CA LEU A 391 5.41 -19.75 8.76
C LEU A 391 4.41 -19.97 7.62
N CYS A 392 3.34 -20.72 7.86
CA CYS A 392 2.23 -20.85 6.93
C CYS A 392 1.57 -19.48 6.65
N LEU A 393 1.33 -18.71 7.72
CA LEU A 393 0.84 -17.33 7.62
C LEU A 393 1.82 -16.43 6.86
N ALA A 394 3.13 -16.57 7.12
CA ALA A 394 4.17 -15.83 6.39
C ALA A 394 4.12 -16.14 4.88
N ALA A 395 4.00 -17.41 4.51
CA ALA A 395 3.92 -17.86 3.13
C ALA A 395 2.68 -17.31 2.39
N ALA A 396 1.55 -17.17 3.09
CA ALA A 396 0.32 -16.61 2.52
C ALA A 396 0.41 -15.11 2.19
N LYS A 397 1.44 -14.39 2.69
CA LYS A 397 1.66 -12.95 2.42
C LYS A 397 2.70 -12.69 1.31
N LYS A 398 3.24 -13.74 0.69
CA LYS A 398 4.43 -13.68 -0.18
C LYS A 398 4.17 -13.14 -1.60
N ASP A 399 2.94 -12.90 -2.04
CA ASP A 399 2.62 -12.55 -3.45
C ASP A 399 3.12 -11.16 -3.94
N GLY A 400 4.07 -10.53 -3.25
CA GLY A 400 4.71 -9.28 -3.65
C GLY A 400 6.08 -9.45 -4.33
N TRP A 401 6.50 -8.43 -5.08
CA TRP A 401 7.84 -8.32 -5.66
C TRP A 401 8.89 -7.83 -4.65
N GLY A 402 9.92 -8.61 -4.29
CA GLY A 402 11.07 -8.07 -3.55
C GLY A 402 12.00 -9.08 -2.87
N TRP A 403 13.29 -8.72 -2.77
CA TRP A 403 14.43 -9.55 -2.36
C TRP A 403 14.37 -10.18 -0.95
N ALA A 404 13.39 -9.84 -0.12
CA ALA A 404 13.45 -10.11 1.31
C ALA A 404 12.98 -11.53 1.75
N VAL A 405 12.36 -12.33 0.87
CA VAL A 405 11.78 -13.66 1.20
C VAL A 405 11.73 -14.62 -0.01
N ASN A 406 12.68 -14.48 -0.94
CA ASN A 406 12.46 -14.90 -2.34
C ASN A 406 12.81 -16.34 -2.69
N PHE A 407 13.72 -17.01 -1.99
CA PHE A 407 14.33 -18.24 -2.50
C PHE A 407 13.64 -19.53 -2.06
N GLY A 408 12.48 -19.39 -1.40
CA GLY A 408 11.71 -20.53 -0.89
C GLY A 408 11.90 -20.77 0.61
N ASP A 409 12.66 -19.89 1.26
CA ASP A 409 13.12 -20.05 2.65
C ASP A 409 11.99 -20.22 3.67
N ILE A 410 10.87 -19.51 3.49
CA ILE A 410 9.69 -19.67 4.35
C ILE A 410 9.17 -21.11 4.29
N TRP A 411 9.06 -21.69 3.08
CA TRP A 411 8.55 -23.06 2.92
C TRP A 411 9.57 -24.10 3.39
N PHE A 412 10.87 -23.84 3.25
CA PHE A 412 11.90 -24.70 3.85
C PHE A 412 11.81 -24.68 5.37
N SER A 413 11.62 -23.50 5.97
CA SER A 413 11.42 -23.35 7.41
C SER A 413 10.16 -24.08 7.87
N GLU A 414 9.04 -23.91 7.16
CA GLU A 414 7.76 -24.54 7.49
C GLU A 414 7.84 -26.06 7.35
N SER A 415 8.47 -26.56 6.28
CA SER A 415 8.73 -27.97 6.03
C SER A 415 9.52 -28.59 7.19
N ALA A 416 10.62 -27.94 7.60
CA ALA A 416 11.43 -28.40 8.72
C ALA A 416 10.65 -28.40 10.05
N ALA A 417 9.86 -27.35 10.33
CA ALA A 417 9.04 -27.26 11.54
C ALA A 417 7.98 -28.37 11.60
N ARG A 418 7.23 -28.58 10.51
CA ARG A 418 6.21 -29.65 10.41
C ARG A 418 6.83 -31.05 10.52
N LEU A 419 7.99 -31.27 9.89
CA LEU A 419 8.71 -32.54 9.94
C LEU A 419 9.20 -32.87 11.36
N ILE A 420 9.76 -31.88 12.08
CA ILE A 420 10.20 -32.06 13.47
C ILE A 420 9.01 -32.32 14.39
N HIS A 421 7.96 -31.51 14.28
CA HIS A 421 6.77 -31.65 15.12
C HIS A 421 6.08 -33.01 14.92
N GLY A 422 5.89 -33.42 13.66
CA GLY A 422 5.29 -34.73 13.35
C GLY A 422 6.13 -35.90 13.86
N ALA A 423 7.46 -35.82 13.76
CA ALA A 423 8.36 -36.83 14.32
C ALA A 423 8.34 -36.87 15.86
N GLU A 424 8.17 -35.73 16.54
CA GLU A 424 7.97 -35.68 18.00
C GLU A 424 6.69 -36.40 18.41
N LEU A 425 5.58 -36.12 17.73
CA LEU A 425 4.30 -36.75 18.00
C LEU A 425 4.35 -38.26 17.74
N ALA A 426 4.98 -38.67 16.63
CA ALA A 426 5.16 -40.08 16.30
C ALA A 426 6.03 -40.84 17.32
N ALA A 427 7.04 -40.18 17.90
CA ALA A 427 7.85 -40.77 18.97
C ALA A 427 7.09 -40.88 20.31
N GLN A 428 6.11 -40.01 20.55
CA GLN A 428 5.30 -39.99 21.77
C GLN A 428 4.11 -40.97 21.73
N ASN A 429 3.48 -41.16 20.56
CA ASN A 429 2.30 -42.01 20.40
C ASN A 429 2.68 -43.36 19.75
N SER A 430 2.84 -44.41 20.56
CA SER A 430 3.31 -45.73 20.13
C SER A 430 2.29 -46.60 19.36
N THR A 431 1.06 -46.11 19.10
CA THR A 431 0.01 -46.93 18.48
C THR A 431 -0.97 -46.09 17.66
N GLU A 432 -1.15 -46.52 16.40
CA GLU A 432 -2.34 -46.35 15.54
C GLU A 432 -2.93 -44.93 15.48
N ASP A 433 -2.27 -44.05 14.74
CA ASP A 433 -3.02 -43.02 14.03
C ASP A 433 -2.72 -43.11 12.53
N SER A 434 -3.77 -43.30 11.73
CA SER A 434 -3.70 -43.40 10.27
C SER A 434 -3.24 -42.11 9.59
N ASP A 435 -2.91 -41.08 10.39
CA ASP A 435 -2.49 -39.73 9.99
C ASP A 435 -0.96 -39.54 9.97
N GLY A 436 -0.18 -40.55 10.39
CA GLY A 436 1.28 -40.46 10.51
C GLY A 436 2.05 -40.20 9.20
N THR A 437 1.40 -40.25 8.04
CA THR A 437 1.99 -39.94 6.73
C THR A 437 1.60 -38.56 6.20
N GLN A 438 0.56 -37.92 6.73
CA GLN A 438 0.03 -36.67 6.19
C GLN A 438 1.03 -35.53 6.36
N TRP A 439 1.62 -35.40 7.54
CA TRP A 439 2.63 -34.36 7.83
C TRP A 439 3.93 -34.56 7.05
N ILE A 440 4.30 -35.82 6.73
CA ILE A 440 5.45 -36.13 5.86
C ILE A 440 5.15 -35.68 4.43
N ALA A 441 3.96 -36.00 3.93
CA ALA A 441 3.52 -35.57 2.60
C ALA A 441 3.47 -34.05 2.49
N GLU A 442 2.96 -33.37 3.52
CA GLU A 442 2.88 -31.91 3.57
C GLU A 442 4.27 -31.26 3.63
N ALA A 443 5.17 -31.78 4.48
CA ALA A 443 6.56 -31.31 4.53
C ALA A 443 7.27 -31.49 3.18
N ALA A 444 7.05 -32.61 2.49
CA ALA A 444 7.60 -32.85 1.15
C ALA A 444 7.01 -31.89 0.11
N ARG A 445 5.70 -31.63 0.15
CA ARG A 445 5.02 -30.67 -0.73
C ARG A 445 5.55 -29.25 -0.56
N LEU A 446 5.77 -28.82 0.68
CA LEU A 446 6.36 -27.52 1.00
C LEU A 446 7.81 -27.41 0.51
N LEU A 447 8.61 -28.47 0.69
CA LEU A 447 9.97 -28.55 0.19
C LEU A 447 10.00 -28.42 -1.34
N GLU A 448 9.18 -29.19 -2.06
CA GLU A 448 9.08 -29.13 -3.52
C GLU A 448 8.69 -27.74 -3.99
N ARG A 449 7.68 -27.13 -3.35
CA ARG A 449 7.27 -25.74 -3.64
C ARG A 449 8.42 -24.75 -3.45
N GLY A 450 9.22 -24.92 -2.40
CA GLY A 450 10.42 -24.13 -2.18
C GLY A 450 11.48 -24.33 -3.25
N MET A 451 11.75 -25.58 -3.64
CA MET A 451 12.73 -25.91 -4.68
C MET A 451 12.33 -25.35 -6.05
N THR A 452 11.06 -25.50 -6.47
CA THR A 452 10.56 -24.88 -7.71
C THR A 452 10.81 -23.38 -7.72
N ARG A 453 10.56 -22.71 -6.57
CA ARG A 453 10.84 -21.28 -6.47
C ARG A 453 12.32 -20.94 -6.53
N THR A 454 13.18 -21.74 -5.90
CA THR A 454 14.63 -21.57 -5.98
C THR A 454 15.10 -21.67 -7.43
N GLU A 455 14.59 -22.65 -8.18
CA GLU A 455 14.91 -22.88 -9.59
C GLU A 455 14.45 -21.71 -10.48
N GLU A 456 13.20 -21.25 -10.31
CA GLU A 456 12.66 -20.07 -11.00
C GLU A 456 13.51 -18.81 -10.77
N ALA A 457 14.09 -18.67 -9.58
CA ALA A 457 14.90 -17.51 -9.22
C ALA A 457 16.30 -17.54 -9.89
N GLY A 458 16.81 -18.71 -10.27
CA GLY A 458 18.10 -18.86 -10.96
C GLY A 458 19.33 -18.37 -10.19
N TYR A 459 19.22 -18.20 -8.86
CA TYR A 459 20.29 -17.59 -8.04
C TYR A 459 21.31 -18.62 -7.52
N PHE A 460 20.91 -19.89 -7.43
CA PHE A 460 21.74 -20.96 -6.90
C PHE A 460 22.33 -21.79 -8.05
N GLY A 461 23.58 -22.24 -7.87
CA GLY A 461 24.24 -23.14 -8.82
C GLY A 461 23.66 -24.55 -8.79
N ALA A 462 24.35 -25.49 -9.44
CA ALA A 462 23.92 -26.89 -9.54
C ALA A 462 23.72 -27.60 -8.18
N GLU A 463 24.33 -27.09 -7.10
CA GLU A 463 24.18 -27.61 -5.74
C GLU A 463 22.86 -27.20 -5.06
N GLY A 464 22.12 -26.25 -5.64
CA GLY A 464 20.82 -25.80 -5.14
C GLY A 464 20.89 -24.99 -3.84
N HIS A 465 19.73 -24.80 -3.20
CA HIS A 465 19.64 -24.13 -1.91
C HIS A 465 20.15 -25.06 -0.79
N PRO A 466 21.15 -24.66 0.02
CA PRO A 466 21.85 -25.59 0.90
C PRO A 466 20.96 -26.18 2.00
N TRP A 467 20.01 -25.40 2.53
CA TRP A 467 19.05 -25.90 3.51
C TRP A 467 18.03 -26.87 2.89
N ALA A 468 17.64 -26.67 1.63
CA ALA A 468 16.67 -27.54 0.95
C ALA A 468 17.23 -28.95 0.77
N SER A 469 18.51 -29.05 0.39
CA SER A 469 19.23 -30.32 0.27
C SER A 469 19.31 -31.08 1.60
N GLU A 470 19.53 -30.38 2.72
CA GLU A 470 19.52 -31.01 4.06
C GLU A 470 18.12 -31.51 4.46
N ILE A 471 17.06 -30.75 4.17
CA ILE A 471 15.68 -31.18 4.45
C ILE A 471 15.30 -32.38 3.59
N ALA A 472 15.66 -32.39 2.31
CA ALA A 472 15.43 -33.51 1.40
C ALA A 472 16.09 -34.80 1.91
N ALA A 473 17.37 -34.70 2.31
CA ALA A 473 18.11 -35.81 2.89
C ALA A 473 17.49 -36.29 4.21
N ALA A 474 17.02 -35.37 5.06
CA ALA A 474 16.35 -35.68 6.31
C ALA A 474 15.03 -36.43 6.11
N LEU A 475 14.19 -36.01 5.14
CA LEU A 475 12.95 -36.70 4.77
C LEU A 475 13.21 -38.14 4.31
N VAL A 476 14.19 -38.34 3.44
CA VAL A 476 14.58 -39.68 2.96
C VAL A 476 15.13 -40.53 4.11
N SER A 477 15.98 -39.95 4.96
CA SER A 477 16.56 -40.63 6.11
C SER A 477 15.48 -41.07 7.11
N TYR A 478 14.50 -40.21 7.39
CA TYR A 478 13.39 -40.52 8.30
C TYR A 478 12.53 -41.67 7.78
N ARG A 479 12.12 -41.62 6.50
CA ARG A 479 11.36 -42.71 5.85
C ARG A 479 12.10 -44.03 5.92
N ASN A 480 13.39 -44.04 5.60
CA ASN A 480 14.23 -45.23 5.68
C ASN A 480 14.33 -45.81 7.11
N GLN A 481 14.29 -44.97 8.14
CA GLN A 481 14.28 -45.43 9.53
C GLN A 481 12.92 -46.01 9.93
N GLN A 482 11.82 -45.35 9.52
CA GLN A 482 10.47 -45.87 9.71
C GLN A 482 10.29 -47.24 9.04
N ASP A 483 10.71 -47.38 7.79
CA ASP A 483 10.61 -48.64 7.01
C ASP A 483 11.40 -49.78 7.66
N ARG A 484 12.48 -49.46 8.41
CA ARG A 484 13.32 -50.43 9.13
C ARG A 484 12.84 -50.69 10.56
N GLY A 485 11.84 -49.96 11.04
CA GLY A 485 11.39 -50.00 12.43
C GLY A 485 12.45 -49.53 13.43
N THR A 486 13.38 -48.67 13.00
CA THR A 486 14.46 -48.14 13.85
C THR A 486 13.94 -46.99 14.70
N ASP A 487 14.43 -46.88 15.93
CA ASP A 487 14.20 -45.70 16.78
C ASP A 487 14.73 -44.42 16.11
N THR A 488 13.86 -43.41 16.01
CA THR A 488 14.13 -42.13 15.34
C THR A 488 14.61 -41.04 16.30
N ALA A 489 14.79 -41.33 17.59
CA ALA A 489 15.18 -40.34 18.60
C ALA A 489 16.52 -39.62 18.29
N GLU A 490 17.55 -40.37 17.90
CA GLU A 490 18.86 -39.78 17.53
C GLU A 490 18.77 -38.99 16.22
N TRP A 491 17.96 -39.44 15.26
CA TRP A 491 17.69 -38.69 14.04
C TRP A 491 17.02 -37.34 14.36
N LEU A 492 16.00 -37.36 15.21
CA LEU A 492 15.23 -36.18 15.59
C LEU A 492 16.12 -35.15 16.29
N LYS A 493 16.98 -35.62 17.20
CA LYS A 493 17.97 -34.78 17.88
C LYS A 493 18.96 -34.14 16.91
N ALA A 494 19.51 -34.93 15.98
CA ALA A 494 20.45 -34.43 14.98
C ALA A 494 19.80 -33.41 14.04
N PHE A 495 18.59 -33.70 13.57
CA PHE A 495 17.86 -32.81 12.66
C PHE A 495 17.46 -31.49 13.34
N LYS A 496 16.98 -31.54 14.59
CA LYS A 496 16.73 -30.32 15.39
C LYS A 496 17.96 -29.43 15.51
N LEU A 497 19.12 -30.01 15.79
CA LEU A 497 20.37 -29.26 15.91
C LEU A 497 20.75 -28.58 14.58
N ARG A 498 20.63 -29.29 13.46
CA ARG A 498 20.88 -28.73 12.12
C ARG A 498 19.89 -27.63 11.76
N THR A 499 18.61 -27.84 12.02
CA THR A 499 17.57 -26.83 11.81
C THR A 499 17.83 -25.58 12.65
N THR A 500 18.21 -25.73 13.92
CA THR A 500 18.59 -24.61 14.80
C THR A 500 19.78 -23.82 14.25
N TYR A 501 20.79 -24.52 13.69
CA TYR A 501 21.91 -23.88 13.00
C TYR A 501 21.43 -23.01 11.82
N TRP A 502 20.52 -23.53 10.98
CA TRP A 502 19.95 -22.76 9.86
C TRP A 502 19.13 -21.56 10.33
N CYS A 503 18.30 -21.72 11.36
CA CYS A 503 17.58 -20.60 11.97
C CYS A 503 18.55 -19.49 12.41
N ALA A 504 19.68 -19.85 13.05
CA ALA A 504 20.69 -18.88 13.46
C ALA A 504 21.38 -18.19 12.26
N GLN A 505 21.64 -18.89 11.16
CA GLN A 505 22.19 -18.28 9.94
C GLN A 505 21.23 -17.26 9.33
N VAL A 506 19.94 -17.61 9.23
CA VAL A 506 18.90 -16.72 8.70
C VAL A 506 18.74 -15.50 9.59
N LEU A 507 18.55 -15.69 10.90
CA LEU A 507 18.41 -14.60 11.87
C LEU A 507 19.67 -13.73 11.95
N GLY A 508 20.84 -14.31 11.66
CA GLY A 508 22.10 -13.59 11.52
C GLY A 508 22.21 -12.71 10.28
N GLY A 509 21.38 -12.94 9.25
CA GLY A 509 21.54 -12.33 7.93
C GLY A 509 22.78 -12.81 7.19
N ALA A 510 23.20 -14.06 7.44
CA ALA A 510 24.32 -14.68 6.74
C ALA A 510 23.91 -15.02 5.30
N TRP A 511 24.85 -14.89 4.35
CA TRP A 511 24.60 -15.31 2.96
C TRP A 511 24.13 -16.78 2.91
N PRO A 512 23.12 -17.15 2.11
CA PRO A 512 22.42 -16.39 1.06
C PRO A 512 21.21 -15.57 1.55
N PHE A 513 20.97 -15.48 2.86
CA PHE A 513 19.79 -14.86 3.44
C PHE A 513 19.89 -13.32 3.46
N PRO A 514 18.74 -12.61 3.42
CA PRO A 514 18.72 -11.16 3.40
C PRO A 514 19.31 -10.54 4.69
N PRO A 515 19.97 -9.36 4.59
CA PRO A 515 20.57 -8.69 5.75
C PRO A 515 19.49 -8.26 6.73
N LYS A 516 19.78 -8.22 8.04
CA LYS A 516 18.80 -7.84 9.08
C LYS A 516 18.00 -6.57 8.71
N PRO A 517 16.68 -6.53 9.00
CA PRO A 517 15.90 -5.31 8.86
C PRO A 517 16.58 -4.15 9.60
N ARG A 518 16.71 -3.00 8.93
CA ARG A 518 17.24 -1.79 9.58
C ARG A 518 16.19 -1.19 10.50
N PRO A 519 16.58 -0.64 11.66
CA PRO A 519 15.68 0.16 12.48
C PRO A 519 15.23 1.39 11.68
N ARG A 520 14.05 1.94 12.01
CA ARG A 520 13.67 3.25 11.50
C ARG A 520 14.54 4.32 12.14
N LEU A 521 14.80 5.38 11.36
CA LEU A 521 15.56 6.55 11.83
C LEU A 521 14.71 7.50 12.66
N GLU A 522 13.48 7.77 12.22
CA GLU A 522 12.55 8.71 12.87
C GLU A 522 11.40 7.99 13.58
N ASP A 523 10.84 8.63 14.60
CA ASP A 523 9.69 8.11 15.34
C ASP A 523 8.38 8.34 14.56
N THR A 524 7.44 7.38 14.64
CA THR A 524 6.18 7.44 13.87
C THR A 524 5.26 8.54 14.34
N ASP A 525 5.20 8.80 15.64
CA ASP A 525 4.31 9.82 16.21
C ASP A 525 4.83 11.20 15.87
N VAL A 526 6.16 11.39 15.88
CA VAL A 526 6.81 12.62 15.43
C VAL A 526 6.47 12.90 13.96
N LEU A 527 6.67 11.94 13.07
CA LEU A 527 6.35 12.10 11.64
C LEU A 527 4.87 12.42 11.40
N ALA A 528 3.97 11.75 12.12
CA ALA A 528 2.53 11.99 12.01
C ALA A 528 2.13 13.39 12.51
N GLN A 529 2.72 13.86 13.61
CA GLN A 529 2.50 15.20 14.15
C GLN A 529 3.06 16.31 13.24
N CYS A 530 4.12 16.01 12.49
CA CYS A 530 4.71 16.94 11.55
C CYS A 530 3.89 17.12 10.27
N LEU A 531 2.89 16.27 9.97
CA LEU A 531 1.99 16.52 8.86
C LEU A 531 1.29 17.87 9.04
N PRO A 532 1.24 18.72 8.00
CA PRO A 532 0.56 19.98 8.11
C PRO A 532 -0.93 19.74 8.40
N GLY A 533 -1.33 19.99 9.65
CA GLY A 533 -2.71 20.30 10.00
C GLY A 533 -2.90 21.78 9.74
N HIS A 534 -3.95 22.19 9.02
CA HIS A 534 -4.19 23.61 8.83
C HIS A 534 -5.62 24.01 9.12
N ASN A 535 -5.73 25.03 9.98
CA ASN A 535 -6.53 26.24 9.78
C ASN A 535 -6.21 27.26 10.89
N ASP A 536 -5.02 27.87 10.81
CA ASP A 536 -4.75 29.19 11.41
C ASP A 536 -4.41 30.19 10.31
#